data_AF-A0AAV6EC76-F1
#
_entry.id   AF-A0AAV6EC76-F1
#
_cell.length_a   1.000
_cell.length_b   1.000
_cell.length_c   1.000
_cell.angle_alpha   90.00
_cell.angle_beta   90.00
_cell.angle_gamma   90.00
#
_symmetry.space_group_name_H-M   'P 1'
#
loop_
_entity.id
_entity.type
_entity.pdbx_description
1 polymer ?
#
loop_
_entity_poly.entity_id
_entity_poly.type
_entity_poly.pdbx_seq_one_letter_code
_entity_poly.pdbx_strand_id
1 'polypeptide(L)'
;AQASVTLKDMNSGTISSKVAMAMGFYDTNNLDKMANAQQGGVNTFTGAQAMIDIAESAQKMLDSIRSDLGSVQNQLVSTINNITVTRVNVASAESQIRDVDFAEESANFSKFNILAQSGSYAMSQANTVQQNVLRLLQ
;
A
#
# COMPACT_ATOMS: atom_id res chain seq x y z
N ALA A 1 36.38 -4.33 1.03
CA ALA A 1 36.21 -5.46 1.95
C ALA A 1 35.41 -4.98 3.15
N GLN A 2 34.16 -5.44 3.32
CA GLN A 2 33.40 -5.15 4.53
C GLN A 2 34.11 -5.86 5.69
N ALA A 3 34.60 -5.10 6.65
CA ALA A 3 35.12 -5.69 7.88
C ALA A 3 33.91 -6.08 8.74
N SER A 4 33.77 -7.36 9.06
CA SER A 4 32.77 -7.81 10.01
C SER A 4 33.23 -7.42 11.41
N VAL A 5 32.41 -6.65 12.11
CA VAL A 5 32.66 -6.27 13.50
C VAL A 5 31.89 -7.24 14.39
N THR A 6 32.58 -8.03 15.20
CA THR A 6 31.94 -8.87 16.21
C THR A 6 32.11 -8.27 17.60
N LEU A 7 31.22 -8.60 18.54
CA LEU A 7 31.33 -8.23 19.96
C LEU A 7 32.67 -8.68 20.58
N LYS A 8 33.30 -9.73 20.01
CA LYS A 8 34.63 -10.20 20.41
C LYS A 8 35.72 -9.23 20.00
N ASP A 9 35.60 -8.60 18.83
CA ASP A 9 36.55 -7.59 18.33
C ASP A 9 36.42 -6.26 19.10
N MET A 10 35.26 -6.01 19.72
CA MET A 10 35.03 -4.88 20.63
C MET A 10 35.65 -5.10 22.01
N ASN A 11 35.75 -6.35 22.46
CA ASN A 11 36.30 -6.73 23.76
C ASN A 11 37.81 -7.08 23.71
N SER A 12 38.39 -7.20 22.52
CA SER A 12 39.84 -7.38 22.39
C SER A 12 40.55 -6.06 22.69
N GLY A 13 41.50 -6.08 23.61
CA GLY A 13 42.21 -4.89 24.11
C GLY A 13 42.92 -4.03 23.06
N THR A 14 43.01 -4.48 21.79
CA THR A 14 43.41 -3.67 20.64
C THR A 14 42.45 -3.89 19.46
N ILE A 15 41.91 -2.80 18.93
CA ILE A 15 41.05 -2.75 17.74
C ILE A 15 41.90 -2.30 16.56
N SER A 16 41.97 -3.14 15.53
CA SER A 16 42.67 -2.80 14.28
C SER A 16 41.99 -1.61 13.58
N SER A 17 42.78 -0.72 12.98
CA SER A 17 42.32 0.46 12.21
C SER A 17 41.13 0.17 11.27
N LYS A 18 41.17 -0.95 10.53
CA LYS A 18 40.08 -1.36 9.62
C LYS A 18 38.78 -1.71 10.35
N VAL A 19 38.90 -2.35 11.52
CA VAL A 19 37.76 -2.68 12.38
C VAL A 19 37.24 -1.41 13.04
N ALA A 20 38.12 -0.51 13.50
CA ALA A 20 37.74 0.77 14.08
C ALA A 20 36.91 1.63 13.09
N MET A 21 37.36 1.75 11.84
CA MET A 21 36.60 2.45 10.80
C MET A 21 35.25 1.78 10.48
N ALA A 22 35.16 0.45 10.61
CA ALA A 22 33.91 -0.28 10.43
C ALA A 22 32.98 -0.19 11.65
N MET A 23 33.52 0.12 12.84
CA MET A 23 32.75 0.39 14.07
C MET A 23 32.27 1.84 14.18
N GLY A 24 32.64 2.71 13.24
CA GLY A 24 32.22 4.12 13.25
C GLY A 24 33.18 5.08 13.97
N PHE A 25 34.44 4.69 14.22
CA PHE A 25 35.48 5.64 14.60
C PHE A 25 35.81 6.56 13.42
N TYR A 26 35.12 7.70 13.34
CA TYR A 26 35.40 8.75 12.37
C TYR A 26 35.90 10.00 13.11
N ASP A 27 37.21 10.12 13.32
CA ASP A 27 37.83 11.40 13.67
C ASP A 27 38.36 12.03 12.37
N THR A 28 37.51 12.83 11.71
CA THR A 28 37.86 13.51 10.45
C THR A 28 38.99 14.53 10.59
N ASN A 29 39.38 14.87 11.81
CA ASN A 29 40.40 15.87 12.10
C ASN A 29 41.74 15.26 12.55
N ASN A 30 41.85 13.93 12.71
CA ASN A 30 43.04 13.32 13.30
C ASN A 30 43.37 11.95 12.66
N LEU A 31 43.98 12.00 11.48
CA LEU A 31 44.38 10.83 10.68
C LEU A 31 45.33 9.88 11.44
N ASP A 32 46.13 10.40 12.38
CA ASP A 32 47.07 9.61 13.20
C ASP A 32 46.36 8.65 14.17
N LYS A 33 45.14 8.97 14.62
CA LYS A 33 44.32 8.07 15.45
C LYS A 33 43.64 6.97 14.64
N MET A 34 43.55 7.14 13.32
CA MET A 34 43.04 6.13 12.38
C MET A 34 44.15 5.18 11.92
N ALA A 35 45.43 5.59 11.97
CA ALA A 35 46.56 4.77 11.55
C ALA A 35 47.01 3.73 12.60
N ASN A 36 46.70 3.97 13.89
CA ASN A 36 47.14 3.14 15.01
C ASN A 36 46.02 2.22 15.53
N ALA A 37 46.39 1.05 16.07
CA ALA A 37 45.45 0.18 16.77
C ALA A 37 44.93 0.87 18.04
N GLN A 38 43.61 1.02 18.18
CA GLN A 38 43.01 1.67 19.35
C GLN A 38 42.80 0.67 20.49
N GLN A 39 42.83 1.12 21.74
CA GLN A 39 42.48 0.23 22.85
C GLN A 39 40.98 -0.08 22.82
N GLY A 40 40.63 -1.37 22.79
CA GLY A 40 39.25 -1.85 22.84
C GLY A 40 38.83 -2.29 24.24
N GLY A 41 37.52 -2.37 24.46
CA GLY A 41 36.90 -2.82 25.69
C GLY A 41 36.62 -1.71 26.72
N VAL A 42 35.88 -2.07 27.77
CA VAL A 42 35.47 -1.15 28.85
C VAL A 42 36.42 -1.13 30.05
N ASN A 43 37.53 -1.87 29.96
CA ASN A 43 38.47 -2.08 31.07
C ASN A 43 39.50 -0.95 31.20
N THR A 44 39.61 -0.06 30.21
CA THR A 44 40.47 1.13 30.25
C THR A 44 39.64 2.38 29.97
N PHE A 45 40.04 3.52 30.53
CA PHE A 45 39.34 4.79 30.34
C PHE A 45 39.22 5.16 28.85
N THR A 46 40.31 5.03 28.10
CA THR A 46 40.35 5.31 26.67
C THR A 46 39.47 4.35 25.87
N GLY A 47 39.48 3.04 26.20
CA GLY A 47 38.63 2.06 25.53
C GLY A 47 37.14 2.27 25.82
N ALA A 48 36.79 2.66 27.05
CA ALA A 48 35.41 2.97 27.42
C ALA A 48 34.85 4.19 26.67
N GLN A 49 35.64 5.26 26.53
CA GLN A 49 35.29 6.42 25.69
C GLN A 49 35.05 5.99 24.24
N ALA A 50 35.92 5.13 23.73
CA ALA A 50 35.87 4.60 22.37
C ALA A 50 34.60 3.75 22.13
N MET A 51 34.19 2.94 23.11
CA MET A 51 32.93 2.17 23.05
C MET A 51 31.68 3.05 23.08
N ILE A 52 31.71 4.18 23.80
CA ILE A 52 30.61 5.15 23.83
C ILE A 52 30.38 5.74 22.43
N ASP A 53 31.46 6.16 21.75
CA ASP A 53 31.36 6.74 20.41
C ASP A 53 30.79 5.75 19.38
N ILE A 54 31.19 4.47 19.47
CA ILE A 54 30.64 3.39 18.64
C ILE A 54 29.14 3.20 18.91
N ALA A 55 28.74 3.16 20.19
CA ALA A 55 27.35 3.00 20.57
C ALA A 55 26.49 4.17 20.07
N GLU A 56 27.00 5.41 20.14
CA GLU A 56 26.34 6.59 19.61
C GLU A 56 26.17 6.51 18.08
N SER A 57 27.21 6.10 17.36
CA SER A 57 27.14 5.88 15.90
C SER A 57 26.11 4.80 15.53
N ALA A 58 26.11 3.68 16.25
CA ALA A 58 25.14 2.60 16.05
C ALA A 58 23.71 3.05 16.35
N GLN A 59 23.50 3.86 17.40
CA GLN A 59 22.20 4.46 17.71
C GLN A 59 21.74 5.38 16.58
N LYS A 60 22.59 6.29 16.10
CA LYS A 60 22.27 7.17 14.97
C LYS A 60 21.88 6.40 13.70
N MET A 61 22.57 5.29 13.41
CA MET A 61 22.22 4.42 12.29
C MET A 61 20.84 3.77 12.47
N LEU A 62 20.56 3.21 13.65
CA LEU A 62 19.25 2.63 13.95
C LEU A 62 18.13 3.68 13.89
N ASP A 63 18.39 4.88 14.38
CA ASP A 63 17.42 5.98 14.33
C ASP A 63 17.17 6.45 12.90
N SER A 64 18.20 6.48 12.03
CA SER A 64 18.02 6.73 10.60
C SER A 64 17.12 5.68 9.96
N ILE A 65 17.38 4.39 10.21
CA ILE A 65 16.56 3.30 9.68
C ILE A 65 15.12 3.41 10.19
N ARG A 66 14.91 3.71 11.47
CA ARG A 66 13.57 3.90 12.06
C ARG A 66 12.85 5.10 11.45
N SER A 67 13.56 6.21 11.22
CA SER A 67 13.03 7.40 10.55
C SER A 67 12.55 7.06 9.14
N ASP A 68 13.36 6.34 8.37
CA ASP A 68 13.01 5.93 7.00
C ASP A 68 11.77 5.02 7.00
N LEU A 69 11.72 4.02 7.89
CA LEU A 69 10.56 3.15 8.05
C LEU A 69 9.30 3.93 8.45
N GLY A 70 9.41 4.88 9.36
CA GLY A 70 8.30 5.75 9.77
C GLY A 70 7.80 6.64 8.62
N SER A 71 8.70 7.16 7.79
CA SER A 71 8.34 7.94 6.60
C SER A 71 7.56 7.11 5.58
N VAL A 72 8.01 5.88 5.30
CA VAL A 72 7.33 4.94 4.41
C VAL A 72 5.97 4.55 4.97
N GLN A 73 5.87 4.30 6.28
CA GLN A 73 4.60 4.02 6.94
C GLN A 73 3.60 5.16 6.75
N ASN A 74 4.02 6.41 6.93
CA ASN A 74 3.16 7.58 6.70
C ASN A 74 2.70 7.68 5.23
N GLN A 75 3.60 7.44 4.28
CA GLN A 75 3.25 7.39 2.84
C GLN A 75 2.23 6.29 2.55
N LEU A 76 2.40 5.10 3.13
CA LEU A 76 1.47 3.98 2.97
C LEU A 76 0.09 4.32 3.55
N VAL A 77 0.03 4.90 4.76
CA VAL A 77 -1.24 5.31 5.39
C VAL A 77 -1.96 6.35 4.52
N SER A 78 -1.25 7.36 4.03
CA SER A 78 -1.85 8.37 3.13
C SER A 78 -2.35 7.76 1.82
N THR A 79 -1.58 6.83 1.24
CA THR A 79 -1.92 6.14 -0.01
C THR A 79 -3.16 5.27 0.19
N ILE A 80 -3.25 4.51 1.29
CA ILE A 80 -4.40 3.67 1.62
C ILE A 80 -5.66 4.53 1.79
N ASN A 81 -5.56 5.67 2.47
CA ASN A 81 -6.69 6.58 2.65
C ASN A 81 -7.19 7.12 1.30
N ASN A 82 -6.27 7.53 0.42
CA ASN A 82 -6.62 8.01 -0.91
C ASN A 82 -7.25 6.91 -1.79
N ILE A 83 -6.69 5.69 -1.77
CA ILE A 83 -7.23 4.54 -2.51
C ILE A 83 -8.61 4.18 -1.99
N THR A 84 -8.84 4.20 -0.67
CA THR A 84 -10.15 3.90 -0.09
C THR A 84 -11.22 4.87 -0.59
N VAL A 85 -10.93 6.17 -0.59
CA VAL A 85 -11.86 7.19 -1.12
C VAL A 85 -12.09 6.99 -2.62
N THR A 86 -11.01 6.77 -3.38
CA THR A 86 -11.10 6.52 -4.83
C THR A 86 -11.93 5.28 -5.13
N ARG A 87 -11.77 4.19 -4.35
CA ARG A 87 -12.54 2.96 -4.49
C ARG A 87 -14.04 3.18 -4.29
N VAL A 88 -14.43 3.95 -3.27
CA VAL A 88 -15.84 4.29 -3.02
C VAL A 88 -16.40 5.11 -4.19
N ASN A 89 -15.65 6.10 -4.67
CA ASN A 89 -16.07 6.93 -5.80
C ASN A 89 -16.21 6.11 -7.09
N VAL A 90 -15.26 5.23 -7.38
CA VAL A 90 -15.30 4.35 -8.55
C VAL A 90 -16.45 3.36 -8.45
N ALA A 91 -16.69 2.74 -7.28
CA ALA A 91 -17.81 1.83 -7.09
C ALA A 91 -19.16 2.54 -7.23
N SER A 92 -19.29 3.78 -6.73
CA SER A 92 -20.50 4.58 -6.90
C SER A 92 -20.72 5.00 -8.36
N ALA A 93 -19.64 5.34 -9.08
CA ALA A 93 -19.71 5.64 -10.51
C ALA A 93 -20.06 4.39 -11.33
N GLU A 94 -19.51 3.22 -10.98
CA GLU A 94 -19.86 1.95 -11.62
C GLU A 94 -21.33 1.60 -11.36
N SER A 95 -21.81 1.74 -10.12
CA SER A 95 -23.21 1.53 -9.75
C SER A 95 -24.14 2.45 -10.55
N GLN A 96 -23.82 3.74 -10.73
CA GLN A 96 -24.62 4.63 -11.58
C GLN A 96 -24.67 4.23 -13.06
N ILE A 97 -23.65 3.53 -13.57
CA ILE A 97 -23.59 3.12 -14.97
C ILE A 97 -24.24 1.75 -15.18
N ARG A 98 -24.05 0.82 -14.25
CA ARG A 98 -24.48 -0.59 -14.37
C ARG A 98 -25.80 -0.89 -13.68
N ASP A 99 -26.08 -0.23 -12.56
CA ASP A 99 -27.29 -0.49 -11.82
C ASP A 99 -28.43 0.32 -12.44
N VAL A 100 -29.48 -0.39 -12.83
CA VAL A 100 -30.72 0.22 -13.32
C VAL A 100 -31.65 0.48 -12.14
N ASP A 101 -32.42 1.56 -12.19
CA ASP A 101 -33.45 1.82 -11.20
C ASP A 101 -34.54 0.74 -11.30
N PHE A 102 -34.65 -0.09 -10.25
CA PHE A 102 -35.62 -1.17 -10.21
C PHE A 102 -37.06 -0.67 -10.32
N ALA A 103 -37.37 0.53 -9.81
CA ALA A 103 -38.71 1.09 -9.91
C ALA A 103 -39.07 1.41 -11.36
N GLU A 104 -38.15 2.00 -12.12
CA GLU A 104 -38.34 2.31 -13.54
C GLU A 104 -38.40 1.05 -14.39
N GLU A 105 -37.48 0.11 -14.19
CA GLU A 105 -37.43 -1.15 -14.94
C GLU A 105 -38.67 -2.02 -14.65
N SER A 106 -39.14 -2.05 -13.40
CA SER A 106 -40.37 -2.77 -13.03
C SER A 106 -41.61 -2.14 -13.67
N ALA A 107 -41.70 -0.81 -13.70
CA ALA A 107 -42.80 -0.11 -14.39
C ALA A 107 -42.78 -0.38 -15.90
N ASN A 108 -41.61 -0.35 -16.53
CA ASN A 108 -41.44 -0.70 -17.94
C ASN A 108 -41.79 -2.17 -18.20
N PHE A 109 -41.31 -3.09 -17.38
CA PHE A 109 -41.65 -4.51 -17.48
C PHE A 109 -43.16 -4.74 -17.36
N SER A 110 -43.84 -4.11 -16.39
CA SER A 110 -45.29 -4.19 -16.23
C SER A 110 -46.02 -3.60 -17.45
N LYS A 111 -45.56 -2.45 -17.96
CA LYS A 111 -46.10 -1.84 -19.18
C LYS A 111 -45.96 -2.77 -20.39
N PHE A 112 -44.81 -3.40 -20.58
CA PHE A 112 -44.60 -4.34 -21.69
C PHE A 112 -45.43 -5.62 -21.53
N ASN A 113 -45.62 -6.13 -20.31
CA ASN A 113 -46.52 -7.27 -20.07
C ASN A 113 -47.97 -6.93 -20.40
N ILE A 114 -48.46 -5.78 -19.94
CA ILE A 114 -49.82 -5.31 -20.26
C ILE A 114 -49.96 -5.10 -21.77
N LEU A 115 -48.94 -4.55 -22.44
CA LEU A 115 -48.95 -4.34 -23.88
C LEU A 115 -48.95 -5.66 -24.65
N ALA A 116 -48.17 -6.66 -24.23
CA ALA A 116 -48.16 -7.98 -24.86
C ALA A 116 -49.52 -8.68 -24.72
N GLN A 117 -50.12 -8.64 -23.53
CA GLN A 117 -51.44 -9.21 -23.29
C GLN A 117 -52.53 -8.48 -24.10
N SER A 118 -52.47 -7.15 -24.16
CA SER A 118 -53.38 -6.32 -24.96
C SER A 118 -53.18 -6.54 -26.45
N GLY A 119 -51.95 -6.74 -26.91
CA GLY A 119 -51.61 -7.04 -28.30
C GLY A 119 -52.16 -8.39 -28.75
N SER A 120 -52.02 -9.44 -27.93
CA SER A 120 -52.66 -10.74 -28.21
C SER A 120 -54.19 -10.64 -28.23
N TYR A 121 -54.80 -9.88 -27.31
CA TYR A 121 -56.24 -9.65 -27.30
C TYR A 121 -56.71 -8.89 -28.55
N ALA A 122 -56.01 -7.81 -28.91
CA ALA A 122 -56.30 -7.02 -30.11
C ALA A 122 -56.15 -7.85 -31.40
N MET A 123 -55.13 -8.72 -31.47
CA MET A 123 -54.93 -9.63 -32.60
C MET A 123 -56.06 -10.67 -32.69
N SER A 124 -56.51 -11.23 -31.57
CA SER A 124 -57.67 -12.12 -31.52
C SER A 124 -58.97 -11.42 -31.97
N GLN A 125 -59.18 -10.17 -31.53
CA GLN A 125 -60.32 -9.36 -31.92
C GLN A 125 -60.29 -8.98 -33.42
N ALA A 126 -59.12 -8.66 -33.97
CA ALA A 126 -58.96 -8.37 -35.39
C ALA A 126 -59.30 -9.60 -36.26
N ASN A 127 -58.86 -10.79 -35.86
CA ASN A 127 -59.18 -12.04 -36.56
C ASN A 127 -60.69 -12.35 -36.55
N THR A 128 -61.39 -12.13 -35.43
CA THR A 128 -62.83 -12.35 -35.34
C THR A 128 -63.64 -11.34 -36.16
N VAL A 129 -63.20 -10.07 -36.20
CA VAL A 129 -63.83 -9.07 -37.08
C VAL A 129 -63.67 -9.44 -38.55
N GLN A 130 -62.49 -9.93 -38.98
CA GLN A 130 -62.28 -10.39 -40.36
C GLN A 130 -63.20 -11.56 -40.74
N GLN A 131 -63.41 -12.53 -39.84
CA GLN A 131 -64.34 -13.64 -40.08
C GLN A 131 -65.80 -13.16 -40.19
N ASN A 132 -66.19 -12.18 -39.38
CA ASN A 132 -67.53 -11.60 -39.44
C ASN A 132 -67.77 -10.85 -40.77
N VAL A 133 -66.76 -10.15 -41.30
CA VAL A 133 -66.84 -9.52 -42.63
C VAL A 133 -66.99 -10.58 -43.72
N LEU A 134 -66.25 -11.67 -43.66
CA LEU A 134 -66.38 -12.79 -44.62
C LEU A 134 -67.78 -13.43 -44.59
N ARG A 135 -68.44 -13.41 -43.42
CA ARG A 135 -69.81 -13.91 -43.24
C ARG A 135 -70.88 -12.95 -43.76
N LEU A 136 -70.55 -11.66 -43.89
CA LEU A 136 -71.44 -10.62 -44.44
C LEU A 136 -71.32 -10.48 -45.97
N LEU A 137 -70.26 -11.03 -46.56
CA LEU A 137 -70.02 -11.02 -48.01
C LEU A 137 -70.48 -12.32 -48.72
N GLN A 138 -71.00 -13.30 -47.97
CA GLN A 138 -71.59 -14.54 -48.48
C GLN A 138 -73.11 -14.45 -48.57
#